data_AF-A0A3R9QJ86-F1
#
_entry.id   AF-A0A3R9QJ86-F1
#
_cell.length_a   1.000
_cell.length_b   1.000
_cell.length_c   1.000
_cell.angle_alpha   90.00
_cell.angle_beta   90.00
_cell.angle_gamma   90.00
#
_symmetry.space_group_name_H-M   'P 1'
#
loop_
_entity.id
_entity.type
_entity.pdbx_description
1 polymer ?
#
loop_
_entity_poly.entity_id
_entity_poly.type
_entity_poly.pdbx_seq_one_letter_code
_entity_poly.pdbx_strand_id
1 'polypeptide(L)'
;MAAEREKIYECEVKRRRVKTGGGYEPFWKVKTVAVALADSDTEFRCKDCFGEVKLLGRNNKPGNPPYVEHKSAADSEFCANGILFRKATDGREPKLSEHPVL
;
A
#
# COMPACT_ATOMS: atom_id res chain seq x y z
N MET A 1 25.81 4.75 0.66
CA MET A 1 24.72 5.58 0.12
C MET A 1 23.45 5.19 0.86
N ALA A 2 22.74 6.15 1.48
CA ALA A 2 21.47 5.82 2.14
C ALA A 2 20.49 5.43 1.03
N ALA A 3 20.12 4.14 0.96
CA ALA A 3 19.13 3.68 0.00
C ALA A 3 17.84 4.46 0.27
N GLU A 4 17.48 5.36 -0.65
CA GLU A 4 16.18 6.01 -0.62
C GLU A 4 15.15 4.90 -0.72
N ARG A 5 14.43 4.70 0.38
CA ARG A 5 13.39 3.70 0.50
C ARG A 5 12.08 4.28 0.02
N GLU A 6 11.27 3.44 -0.57
CA GLU A 6 9.92 3.80 -0.89
C GLU A 6 9.17 4.08 0.43
N LYS A 7 8.30 5.08 0.44
CA LYS A 7 7.49 5.39 1.63
C LYS A 7 6.12 5.80 1.18
N ILE A 8 5.21 4.85 1.19
CA ILE A 8 3.80 5.07 0.87
C ILE A 8 3.03 5.16 2.19
N TYR A 9 2.37 6.28 2.43
CA TYR A 9 1.65 6.54 3.68
C TYR A 9 0.14 6.27 3.59
N GLU A 10 -0.37 6.02 2.37
CA GLU A 10 -1.76 5.67 2.10
C GLU A 10 -1.83 4.31 1.40
N CYS A 11 -2.72 3.44 1.88
CA CYS A 11 -2.87 2.10 1.34
C CYS A 11 -4.34 1.69 1.42
N GLU A 12 -4.70 0.63 0.70
CA GLU A 12 -5.99 0.00 0.88
C GLU A 12 -5.88 -1.12 1.90
N VAL A 13 -6.86 -1.16 2.80
CA VAL A 13 -7.00 -2.23 3.78
C VAL A 13 -8.29 -3.00 3.57
N LYS A 14 -8.22 -4.32 3.77
CA LYS A 14 -9.40 -5.17 3.66
C LYS A 14 -10.18 -5.12 4.96
N ARG A 15 -11.42 -4.66 4.88
CA ARG A 15 -12.35 -4.64 6.03
C ARG A 15 -13.65 -5.30 5.66
N ARG A 16 -14.44 -5.65 6.67
CA ARG A 16 -15.78 -6.18 6.49
C ARG A 16 -16.80 -5.09 6.77
N ARG A 17 -17.73 -4.87 5.85
CA ARG A 17 -18.90 -4.00 6.07
C ARG A 17 -20.17 -4.84 6.07
N VAL A 18 -21.20 -4.33 6.74
CA VAL A 18 -22.52 -4.96 6.74
C VAL A 18 -23.17 -4.72 5.38
N LYS A 19 -23.64 -5.79 4.76
CA LYS A 19 -24.38 -5.73 3.49
C LYS A 19 -25.83 -5.30 3.74
N THR A 20 -26.42 -4.59 2.79
CA THR A 20 -27.88 -4.33 2.79
C THR A 20 -28.62 -5.65 2.63
N GLY A 21 -29.35 -6.07 3.68
CA GLY A 21 -30.01 -7.38 3.75
C GLY A 21 -29.40 -8.35 4.76
N GLY A 22 -28.35 -7.94 5.49
CA GLY A 22 -27.69 -8.76 6.50
C GLY A 22 -26.47 -9.51 5.96
N GLY A 23 -25.55 -9.87 6.86
CA GLY A 23 -24.26 -10.46 6.53
C GLY A 23 -23.13 -9.44 6.36
N TYR A 24 -21.92 -9.94 6.16
CA TYR A 24 -20.70 -9.14 6.00
C TYR A 24 -20.08 -9.37 4.62
N GLU A 25 -19.69 -8.29 3.95
CA GLU A 25 -18.91 -8.35 2.70
C GLU A 25 -17.52 -7.72 2.91
N PRO A 26 -16.45 -8.35 2.39
CA PRO A 26 -15.13 -7.73 2.38
C PRO A 26 -15.12 -6.56 1.38
N PHE A 27 -14.49 -5.46 1.77
CA PHE A 27 -14.27 -4.32 0.90
C PHE A 27 -12.89 -3.73 1.19
N TRP A 28 -12.28 -3.17 0.16
CA TRP A 28 -11.02 -2.45 0.28
C TRP A 28 -11.32 -0.98 0.56
N LYS A 29 -10.70 -0.46 1.61
CA LYS A 29 -10.86 0.94 2.03
C LYS A 29 -9.50 1.64 2.01
N VAL A 30 -9.40 2.74 1.28
CA VAL A 30 -8.24 3.62 1.33
C VAL A 30 -8.16 4.28 2.70
N LYS A 31 -7.03 4.11 3.39
CA LYS A 31 -6.71 4.73 4.67
C LYS A 31 -5.22 5.05 4.76
N THR A 32 -4.86 5.96 5.65
CA THR A 32 -3.45 6.13 6.01
C THR A 32 -2.96 4.91 6.76
N VAL A 33 -1.71 4.53 6.56
CA VAL A 33 -1.08 3.38 7.22
C VAL A 33 -1.13 3.51 8.75
N ALA A 34 -0.97 4.73 9.26
CA ALA A 34 -1.06 5.01 10.69
C ALA A 34 -2.46 4.70 11.26
N VAL A 35 -3.53 5.11 10.57
CA VAL A 35 -4.90 4.85 11.01
C VAL A 35 -5.23 3.36 10.84
N ALA A 36 -4.84 2.75 9.73
CA ALA A 36 -5.01 1.31 9.52
C ALA A 36 -4.36 0.47 10.64
N LEU A 37 -3.19 0.89 11.11
CA LEU A 37 -2.53 0.27 12.24
C LEU A 37 -3.24 0.47 13.58
N ALA A 38 -3.73 1.68 13.84
CA ALA A 38 -4.53 1.95 15.03
C ALA A 38 -5.81 1.08 15.07
N ASP A 39 -6.39 0.83 13.89
CA ASP A 39 -7.55 -0.04 13.72
C ASP A 39 -7.25 -1.55 13.71
N SER A 40 -5.98 -1.94 13.86
CA SER A 40 -5.53 -3.35 13.78
C SER A 40 -5.89 -4.03 12.44
N ASP A 41 -5.91 -3.27 11.35
CA ASP A 41 -6.07 -3.83 10.00
C ASP A 41 -4.84 -4.73 9.69
N THR A 42 -5.05 -5.89 9.06
CA THR A 42 -4.00 -6.91 8.81
C THR A 42 -3.68 -7.13 7.34
N GLU A 43 -4.62 -6.85 6.45
CA GLU A 43 -4.46 -7.01 5.00
C GLU A 43 -4.28 -5.64 4.37
N PHE A 44 -3.17 -5.44 3.66
CA PHE A 44 -2.76 -4.18 3.04
C PHE A 44 -2.43 -4.42 1.57
N ARG A 45 -2.82 -3.47 0.72
CA ARG A 45 -2.39 -3.43 -0.68
C ARG A 45 -2.17 -2.00 -1.14
N CYS A 46 -1.43 -1.83 -2.23
CA CYS A 46 -1.23 -0.52 -2.83
C CYS A 46 -2.54 0.00 -3.41
N LYS A 47 -2.86 1.29 -3.22
CA LYS A 47 -4.11 1.88 -3.72
C LYS A 47 -4.12 2.10 -5.25
N ASP A 48 -2.93 2.17 -5.86
CA ASP A 48 -2.78 2.54 -7.28
C ASP A 48 -2.56 1.32 -8.17
N CYS A 49 -1.71 0.37 -7.74
CA CYS A 49 -1.44 -0.84 -8.52
C CYS A 49 -2.12 -2.11 -7.99
N PHE A 50 -2.78 -2.03 -6.82
CA PHE A 50 -3.36 -3.17 -6.09
C PHE A 50 -2.37 -4.29 -5.72
N GLY A 51 -1.07 -4.05 -5.89
CA GLY A 51 -0.01 -5.00 -5.58
C GLY A 51 0.22 -5.20 -4.09
N GLU A 52 0.93 -6.27 -3.77
CA GLU A 52 1.28 -6.61 -2.40
C GLU A 52 2.30 -5.61 -1.82
N VAL A 53 1.99 -5.10 -0.64
CA VAL A 53 2.84 -4.14 0.08
C VAL A 53 3.30 -4.70 1.41
N LYS A 54 4.52 -4.36 1.78
CA LYS A 54 5.10 -4.68 3.08
C LYS A 54 5.00 -3.47 3.99
N LEU A 55 4.39 -3.67 5.14
CA LEU A 55 4.32 -2.68 6.18
C LEU A 55 5.66 -2.53 6.93
N LEU A 56 6.10 -1.29 7.08
CA LEU A 56 7.35 -0.91 7.73
C LEU A 56 7.14 0.31 8.65
N GLY A 57 8.15 0.63 9.45
CA GLY A 57 8.07 1.74 10.42
C GLY A 57 7.22 1.46 11.67
N ARG A 58 6.84 0.19 11.93
CA ARG A 58 6.11 -0.25 13.14
C ARG A 58 6.87 -0.09 14.48
N ASN A 59 8.10 0.44 14.47
CA ASN A 59 9.01 0.37 15.62
C ASN A 59 8.66 1.27 16.82
N ASN A 60 7.44 1.83 16.93
CA ASN A 60 7.03 2.74 18.00
C ASN A 60 8.02 3.88 18.31
N LYS A 61 8.89 4.23 17.34
CA LYS A 61 9.83 5.33 17.52
C LYS A 61 9.07 6.64 17.31
N PRO A 62 9.04 7.54 18.30
CA PRO A 62 8.41 8.84 18.13
C PRO A 62 9.09 9.57 16.96
N GLY A 63 8.27 10.05 16.02
CA GLY A 63 8.73 10.83 14.86
C GLY A 63 8.88 10.07 13.54
N ASN A 64 8.66 8.75 13.47
CA ASN A 64 8.67 8.02 12.20
C ASN A 64 7.28 7.43 11.89
N PRO A 65 6.47 8.09 11.04
CA PRO A 65 5.15 7.57 10.70
C PRO A 65 5.29 6.23 9.98
N PRO A 66 4.42 5.25 10.26
CA PRO A 66 4.45 3.96 9.57
C PRO A 66 4.12 4.14 8.09
N TYR A 67 4.74 3.33 7.25
CA TYR A 67 4.61 3.38 5.80
C TYR A 67 4.61 1.97 5.23
N VAL A 68 4.18 1.83 3.98
CA VAL A 68 4.29 0.60 3.22
C VAL A 68 5.25 0.79 2.06
N GLU A 69 5.90 -0.30 1.65
CA GLU A 69 6.74 -0.41 0.45
C GLU A 69 6.21 -1.55 -0.41
N HIS A 70 6.25 -1.44 -1.74
CA HIS A 70 5.96 -2.57 -2.62
C HIS A 70 6.91 -3.71 -2.30
N LYS A 71 6.37 -4.93 -2.25
CA LYS A 71 7.20 -6.12 -2.01
C LYS A 71 7.98 -6.51 -3.27
N SER A 72 7.40 -6.28 -4.45
CA SER A 72 8.03 -6.52 -5.75
C SER A 72 8.63 -5.23 -6.31
N ALA A 73 9.85 -5.31 -6.84
CA ALA A 73 10.46 -4.21 -7.59
C ALA A 73 9.64 -3.89 -8.85
N ALA A 74 9.11 -4.91 -9.53
CA ALA A 74 8.27 -4.73 -10.71
C ALA A 74 7.02 -3.88 -10.42
N ASP A 75 6.44 -4.01 -9.22
CA ASP A 75 5.33 -3.13 -8.82
C ASP A 75 5.82 -1.71 -8.58
N SER A 76 6.96 -1.53 -7.91
CA SER A 76 7.55 -0.21 -7.67
C SER A 76 7.98 0.51 -8.97
N GLU A 77 8.41 -0.24 -9.98
CA GLU A 77 8.84 0.28 -11.29
C GLU A 77 7.70 0.82 -12.14
N PHE A 78 6.47 0.43 -11.84
CA PHE A 78 5.31 0.71 -12.66
C PHE A 78 4.10 1.26 -11.88
N CYS A 79 4.21 1.40 -10.57
CA CYS A 79 3.18 2.01 -9.74
C CYS A 79 3.42 3.51 -9.63
N ALA A 80 2.36 4.32 -9.72
CA ALA A 80 2.44 5.78 -9.56
C ALA A 80 3.08 6.23 -8.23
N ASN A 81 2.84 5.46 -7.15
CA ASN A 81 3.45 5.70 -5.84
C ASN A 81 4.80 4.99 -5.64
N GLY A 82 5.25 4.25 -6.65
CA GLY A 82 6.50 3.51 -6.64
C GLY A 82 7.72 4.44 -6.72
N ILE A 83 8.75 4.20 -5.90
CA ILE A 83 9.96 5.04 -5.95
C ILE A 83 10.72 4.89 -7.27
N LEU A 84 10.73 3.69 -7.84
CA LEU A 84 11.41 3.41 -9.10
C LEU A 84 10.66 4.06 -10.27
N PHE A 85 9.33 3.99 -10.28
CA PHE A 85 8.50 4.71 -11.24
C PHE A 85 8.70 6.22 -11.16
N ARG A 86 8.69 6.81 -9.95
CA ARG A 86 8.89 8.26 -9.77
C ARG A 86 10.27 8.76 -10.18
N LYS A 87 11.27 7.87 -10.20
CA LYS A 87 12.64 8.16 -10.65
C LYS A 87 12.85 7.87 -12.13
N ALA A 88 11.98 7.09 -12.75
CA ALA A 88 12.07 6.76 -14.16
C ALA A 88 11.87 8.02 -15.02
N THR A 89 12.74 8.19 -16.01
CA THR A 89 12.67 9.29 -17.00
C THR A 89 12.33 8.78 -18.41
N ASP A 90 12.14 7.48 -18.53
CA ASP A 90 11.89 6.75 -19.78
C ASP A 90 10.43 6.82 -20.26
N GLY A 91 9.57 7.58 -19.58
CA GLY A 91 8.19 7.83 -20.00
C GLY A 91 7.25 6.63 -19.83
N ARG A 92 7.66 5.62 -19.04
CA ARG A 92 6.80 4.47 -18.72
C ARG A 92 5.47 4.91 -18.09
N GLU A 93 4.39 4.26 -18.49
CA GLU A 93 3.04 4.52 -17.97
C GLU A 93 2.77 3.68 -16.71
N PRO A 94 1.95 4.19 -15.76
CA PRO A 94 1.61 3.44 -14.58
C PRO A 94 0.72 2.24 -14.96
N LYS A 95 1.03 1.05 -14.44
CA LYS A 95 0.23 -0.17 -14.64
C LYS A 95 -0.12 -0.84 -13.30
N LEU A 96 -1.13 -1.70 -13.37
CA LEU A 96 -1.50 -2.56 -12.25
C LEU A 96 -0.41 -3.61 -11.99
N SER A 97 -0.40 -4.11 -10.76
CA SER A 97 0.45 -5.23 -10.37
C SER A 97 0.11 -6.47 -11.18
N GLU A 98 1.13 -7.25 -11.52
CA GLU A 98 0.95 -8.58 -12.14
C GLU A 98 0.37 -9.60 -11.14
N HIS A 99 0.48 -9.31 -9.84
CA HIS A 99 -0.04 -10.12 -8.75
C HIS A 99 -0.88 -9.26 -7.79
N PRO A 100 -2.07 -8.78 -8.25
CA PRO A 100 -2.91 -7.92 -7.42
C PRO A 100 -3.51 -8.71 -6.25
N VAL A 101 -3.64 -8.03 -5.11
CA VAL A 101 -4.28 -8.57 -3.91
C VAL A 101 -5.80 -8.39 -4.02
N LEU A 102 -6.54 -9.51 -4.03
CA LEU A 102 -8.00 -9.56 -4.21
C LEU A 102 -8.81 -9.46 -2.91
#